data_AF-A0A9E3TUJ5-F1
#
_entry.id   AF-A0A9E3TUJ5-F1
#
_cell.length_a   1.000
_cell.length_b   1.000
_cell.length_c   1.000
_cell.angle_alpha   90.00
_cell.angle_beta   90.00
_cell.angle_gamma   90.00
#
_symmetry.space_group_name_H-M   'P 1'
#
loop_
_entity.id
_entity.type
_entity.pdbx_description
1 polymer ?
#
loop_
_entity_poly.entity_id
_entity_poly.type
_entity_poly.pdbx_seq_one_letter_code
_entity_poly.pdbx_strand_id
1 'polypeptide(L)'
;MDHFVRLDRLPADLEFPEVLQGKISYDSDRRSLVHHGPMSKQEFDILFALHTDSAYCRALEELFRVATWDAEERGHGNRKFVKFWVVGIATLFIVALVALCVVCAR
;
A
#
# COMPACT_ATOMS: atom_id res chain seq x y z
N MET A 1 10.86 -6.69 0.00
CA MET A 1 10.87 -7.54 -1.20
C MET A 1 10.89 -6.65 -2.40
N ASP A 2 11.67 -7.04 -3.40
CA ASP A 2 11.76 -6.32 -4.67
C ASP A 2 10.91 -7.07 -5.69
N HIS A 3 9.95 -6.37 -6.28
CA HIS A 3 9.08 -6.89 -7.33
C HIS A 3 9.62 -6.44 -8.66
N PHE A 4 9.70 -7.34 -9.64
CA PHE A 4 10.14 -6.98 -10.98
C PHE A 4 9.18 -7.54 -12.02
N VAL A 5 8.91 -6.73 -13.04
CA VAL A 5 8.09 -7.12 -14.19
C VAL A 5 8.85 -6.81 -15.46
N ARG A 6 8.72 -7.69 -16.46
CA ARG A 6 9.34 -7.48 -17.76
C ARG A 6 8.70 -6.29 -18.47
N LEU A 7 9.55 -5.39 -18.94
CA LEU A 7 9.18 -4.23 -19.75
C LEU A 7 10.23 -4.08 -20.84
N ASP A 8 9.89 -4.44 -22.08
CA ASP A 8 10.84 -4.51 -23.19
C ASP A 8 11.51 -3.17 -23.51
N ARG A 9 10.80 -2.07 -23.27
CA ARG A 9 11.28 -0.71 -23.51
C ARG A 9 10.64 0.26 -22.55
N LEU A 10 11.46 1.11 -21.93
CA LEU A 10 10.97 2.31 -21.28
C LEU A 10 10.63 3.35 -22.36
N PRO A 11 9.53 4.10 -22.24
CA PRO A 11 9.31 5.26 -23.08
C PRO A 11 10.48 6.24 -22.91
N ALA A 12 10.99 6.79 -24.02
CA ALA A 12 12.20 7.62 -24.02
C ALA A 12 12.05 8.91 -23.22
N ASP A 13 10.81 9.40 -23.07
CA ASP A 13 10.46 10.62 -22.34
C ASP A 13 9.95 10.35 -20.91
N LEU A 14 10.11 9.11 -20.40
CA LEU A 14 9.66 8.76 -19.06
C LEU A 14 10.74 9.10 -18.02
N GLU A 15 10.46 10.14 -17.23
CA GLU A 15 11.22 10.44 -16.01
C GLU A 15 10.41 10.04 -14.77
N PHE A 16 11.05 9.32 -13.85
CA PHE A 16 10.43 8.99 -12.57
C PHE A 16 10.50 10.19 -11.61
N PRO A 17 9.37 10.63 -11.03
CA PRO A 17 9.37 11.73 -10.08
C PRO A 17 10.20 11.37 -8.84
N GLU A 18 10.86 12.37 -8.24
CA GLU A 18 11.75 12.19 -7.07
C GLU A 18 11.05 11.48 -5.89
N VAL A 19 9.74 11.66 -5.75
CA VAL A 19 8.91 11.01 -4.73
C VAL A 19 8.96 9.48 -4.83
N LEU A 20 9.23 8.96 -6.04
CA LEU A 20 9.32 7.53 -6.35
C LEU A 20 10.76 7.08 -6.64
N GLN A 21 11.74 8.00 -6.65
CA GLN A 21 13.14 7.64 -6.79
C GLN A 21 13.58 6.73 -5.64
N GLY A 22 14.18 5.60 -5.99
CA GLY A 22 14.57 4.55 -5.04
C GLY A 22 13.47 3.56 -4.68
N LYS A 23 12.19 3.87 -4.98
CA LYS A 23 11.11 2.89 -4.93
C LYS A 23 10.91 2.19 -6.26
N ILE A 24 10.99 2.93 -7.37
CA ILE A 24 10.89 2.36 -8.70
C ILE A 24 12.15 2.66 -9.49
N SER A 25 12.61 1.66 -10.25
CA SER A 25 13.75 1.78 -11.14
C SER A 25 13.52 0.94 -12.39
N TYR A 26 14.12 1.37 -13.50
CA TYR A 26 14.13 0.59 -14.73
C TYR A 26 15.53 0.03 -14.96
N ASP A 27 15.60 -1.28 -15.13
CA ASP A 27 16.81 -1.99 -15.50
C ASP A 27 16.80 -2.23 -17.01
N SER A 28 17.65 -1.50 -17.74
CA SER A 28 17.77 -1.63 -19.20
C SER A 28 18.45 -2.93 -19.63
N ASP A 29 19.33 -3.49 -18.81
CA ASP A 29 20.06 -4.72 -19.11
C ASP A 29 19.11 -5.92 -19.02
N ARG A 30 18.23 -5.90 -18.02
CA ARG A 30 17.22 -6.94 -17.79
C ARG A 30 15.89 -6.63 -18.47
N ARG A 31 15.73 -5.44 -19.07
CA ARG A 31 14.48 -4.93 -19.65
C ARG A 31 13.31 -5.16 -18.70
N SER A 32 13.49 -4.69 -17.48
CA SER A 32 12.60 -4.99 -16.37
C SER A 32 12.37 -3.75 -15.52
N LEU A 33 11.12 -3.52 -15.15
CA LEU A 33 10.72 -2.50 -14.19
C LEU A 33 10.78 -3.11 -12.79
N VAL A 34 11.54 -2.50 -11.90
CA VAL A 34 11.77 -2.96 -10.52
C VAL A 34 11.10 -2.01 -9.55
N HIS A 35 10.38 -2.57 -8.57
CA HIS A 35 9.75 -1.84 -7.49
C HIS A 35 10.13 -2.43 -6.13
N HIS A 36 10.60 -1.57 -5.23
CA HIS A 36 11.03 -1.91 -3.89
C HIS A 36 9.87 -1.71 -2.90
N GLY A 37 9.38 -2.81 -2.32
CA GLY A 37 8.37 -2.77 -1.27
C GLY A 37 6.91 -2.73 -1.77
N PRO A 38 5.95 -2.50 -0.85
CA PRO A 38 4.53 -2.49 -1.18
C PRO A 38 4.18 -1.26 -2.01
N MET A 39 3.52 -1.49 -3.14
CA MET A 39 3.03 -0.42 -4.01
C MET A 39 1.69 0.08 -3.49
N SER A 40 1.57 1.36 -3.21
CA SER A 40 0.30 2.00 -2.86
C SER A 40 -0.46 2.40 -4.12
N LYS A 41 -1.79 2.49 -4.01
CA LYS A 41 -2.64 2.92 -5.12
C LYS A 41 -2.29 4.34 -5.62
N GLN A 42 -1.87 5.24 -4.73
CA GLN A 42 -1.45 6.59 -5.10
C GLN A 42 -0.20 6.58 -5.98
N GLU A 43 0.78 5.74 -5.65
CA GLU A 43 2.01 5.61 -6.46
C GLU A 43 1.70 5.02 -7.84
N PHE A 44 0.80 4.04 -7.90
CA PHE A 44 0.29 3.51 -9.16
C PHE A 44 -0.41 4.58 -10.01
N ASP A 45 -1.33 5.35 -9.43
CA ASP A 45 -2.06 6.40 -10.16
C ASP A 45 -1.10 7.47 -10.73
N ILE A 46 -0.07 7.86 -9.96
CA ILE A 46 0.97 8.80 -10.43
C ILE A 46 1.74 8.18 -11.61
N LEU A 47 2.24 6.95 -11.45
CA LEU A 47 3.02 6.26 -12.48
C LEU A 47 2.23 6.00 -13.75
N PHE A 48 0.94 5.71 -13.62
CA PHE A 48 0.03 5.50 -14.74
C PHE A 48 -0.28 6.81 -15.46
N ALA A 49 -0.34 7.93 -14.74
CA ALA A 49 -0.56 9.26 -15.32
C ALA A 49 0.67 9.80 -16.07
N LEU A 50 1.89 9.30 -15.81
CA LEU A 50 3.11 9.76 -16.46
C LEU A 50 3.16 9.39 -17.95
N HIS A 51 2.58 8.26 -18.36
CA HIS A 51 2.68 7.81 -19.74
C HIS A 51 1.52 6.90 -20.16
N THR A 52 1.05 7.07 -21.39
CA THR A 52 -0.08 6.32 -21.98
C THR A 52 0.37 5.15 -22.88
N ASP A 53 1.59 4.64 -22.70
CA ASP A 53 2.08 3.54 -23.54
C ASP A 53 1.46 2.23 -23.07
N SER A 54 0.89 1.47 -24.00
CA SER A 54 0.11 0.27 -23.66
C SER A 54 0.98 -0.85 -23.07
N ALA A 55 2.25 -0.96 -23.48
CA ALA A 55 3.16 -1.95 -22.93
C ALA A 55 3.58 -1.57 -21.50
N TYR A 56 3.86 -0.28 -21.27
CA TYR A 56 4.13 0.26 -19.95
C TYR A 56 2.93 0.10 -18.99
N CYS A 57 1.73 0.54 -19.37
CA CYS A 57 0.52 0.40 -18.55
C CYS A 57 0.27 -1.06 -18.13
N ARG A 58 0.45 -2.00 -19.07
CA ARG A 58 0.27 -3.43 -18.80
C ARG A 58 1.32 -3.97 -17.82
N ALA A 59 2.59 -3.58 -17.98
CA ALA A 59 3.64 -3.95 -17.04
C ALA A 59 3.37 -3.37 -15.64
N LEU A 60 2.85 -2.14 -15.57
CA LEU A 60 2.50 -1.48 -14.33
C LEU A 60 1.36 -2.19 -13.58
N GLU A 61 0.32 -2.60 -14.30
CA GLU A 61 -0.80 -3.38 -13.73
C GLU A 61 -0.34 -4.75 -13.19
N GLU A 62 0.54 -5.42 -13.92
CA GLU A 62 1.17 -6.68 -13.47
C GLU A 62 1.97 -6.44 -12.19
N LEU A 63 2.78 -5.38 -12.16
CA LEU A 63 3.62 -5.02 -11.02
C LEU A 63 2.77 -4.68 -9.79
N PHE A 64 1.70 -3.90 -9.98
CA PHE A 64 0.75 -3.54 -8.94
C PHE A 64 0.05 -4.78 -8.36
N ARG A 65 -0.41 -5.70 -9.22
CA ARG A 65 -1.04 -6.95 -8.82
C ARG A 65 -0.10 -7.81 -7.97
N VAL A 66 1.16 -7.96 -8.36
CA VAL A 66 2.15 -8.73 -7.58
C VAL A 66 2.49 -8.02 -6.27
N ALA A 67 2.73 -6.71 -6.29
CA ALA A 67 3.12 -5.94 -5.10
C ALA A 67 2.00 -5.84 -4.05
N THR A 68 0.74 -5.77 -4.48
CA THR A 68 -0.42 -5.72 -3.58
C THR A 68 -0.74 -7.07 -2.96
N TRP A 69 -0.64 -8.16 -3.72
CA TRP A 69 -0.83 -9.51 -3.19
C TRP A 69 0.16 -9.82 -2.06
N ASP A 70 1.43 -9.49 -2.27
CA ASP A 70 2.51 -9.67 -1.30
C ASP A 70 2.35 -8.78 -0.04
N ALA A 71 1.63 -7.67 -0.15
CA ALA A 71 1.32 -6.79 0.97
C ALA A 71 0.17 -7.33 1.83
N GLU A 72 -0.84 -7.95 1.21
CA GLU A 72 -1.98 -8.54 1.94
C GLU A 72 -1.55 -9.76 2.76
N GLU A 73 -0.70 -10.62 2.23
CA GLU A 73 -0.18 -11.78 2.97
C GLU A 73 0.68 -11.37 4.18
N ARG A 74 1.34 -10.21 4.12
CA ARG A 74 2.14 -9.67 5.23
C ARG A 74 1.35 -8.75 6.18
N GLY A 75 0.16 -8.31 5.77
CA GLY A 75 -0.69 -7.37 6.50
C GLY A 75 -1.66 -8.01 7.51
N HIS A 76 -1.81 -9.34 7.54
CA HIS A 76 -2.74 -10.04 8.43
C HIS A 76 -2.26 -10.18 9.89
N GLY A 77 -1.32 -9.33 10.34
CA GLY A 77 -0.70 -9.46 11.65
C GLY A 77 -1.29 -8.62 12.79
N ASN A 78 -1.86 -7.43 12.56
CA ASN A 78 -2.08 -6.52 13.70
C ASN A 78 -3.25 -5.52 13.63
N ARG A 79 -4.02 -5.46 12.54
CA ARG A 79 -5.13 -4.49 12.42
C ARG A 79 -6.44 -4.91 13.10
N LYS A 80 -6.66 -6.21 13.31
CA LYS A 80 -7.86 -6.70 14.01
C LYS A 80 -7.74 -6.55 15.53
N PHE A 81 -6.55 -6.72 16.09
CA PHE A 81 -6.32 -6.61 17.54
C PHE A 81 -6.61 -5.22 18.10
N VAL A 82 -6.20 -4.16 17.40
CA VAL A 82 -6.43 -2.78 17.86
C VAL A 82 -7.92 -2.43 17.89
N LYS A 83 -8.69 -2.86 16.88
CA LYS A 83 -10.15 -2.62 16.85
C LYS A 83 -10.89 -3.35 17.97
N PHE A 84 -10.47 -4.59 18.28
CA PHE A 84 -11.04 -5.35 19.39
C PHE A 84 -10.74 -4.71 20.76
N TRP A 85 -9.53 -4.18 20.94
CA TRP A 85 -9.13 -3.56 22.21
C TRP A 85 -9.86 -2.23 22.48
N VAL A 86 -10.07 -1.40 21.46
CA VAL A 86 -10.77 -0.10 21.60
C VAL A 86 -12.25 -0.27 21.93
N VAL A 87 -12.95 -1.25 21.33
CA VAL A 87 -14.37 -1.52 21.65
C VAL A 87 -14.54 -2.08 23.06
N GLY A 88 -13.64 -2.96 23.49
CA GLY A 88 -13.63 -3.50 24.85
C GLY A 88 -13.41 -2.42 25.91
N ILE A 89 -12.50 -1.47 25.66
CA ILE A 89 -12.24 -0.36 26.59
C ILE A 89 -13.40 0.63 26.64
N ALA A 90 -13.98 1.00 25.50
CA ALA A 90 -15.10 1.96 25.45
C ALA A 90 -16.34 1.44 26.19
N THR A 91 -16.66 0.15 26.04
CA THR A 91 -17.79 -0.48 26.74
C THR A 91 -17.57 -0.54 28.25
N LEU A 92 -16.36 -0.91 28.70
CA LEU A 92 -16.01 -0.95 30.12
C LEU A 92 -16.06 0.45 30.76
N PHE A 93 -15.62 1.48 30.02
CA PHE A 93 -15.65 2.86 30.48
C PHE A 93 -17.08 3.40 30.64
N ILE A 94 -17.99 3.09 29.70
CA ILE A 94 -19.41 3.48 29.78
C ILE A 94 -20.09 2.80 30.97
N VAL A 95 -19.87 1.50 31.18
CA VAL A 95 -20.44 0.77 32.33
C VAL A 95 -19.92 1.34 33.65
N ALA A 96 -18.63 1.67 33.73
CA ALA A 96 -18.06 2.31 34.91
C ALA A 96 -18.67 3.70 35.18
N LEU A 97 -18.88 4.51 34.14
CA LEU A 97 -19.51 5.83 34.25
C LEU A 97 -20.96 5.74 34.76
N VAL A 98 -21.75 4.80 34.20
CA VAL A 98 -23.13 4.58 34.63
C VAL A 98 -23.19 4.10 36.07
N ALA A 99 -22.33 3.16 36.47
CA ALA A 99 -22.26 2.69 37.84
C ALA A 99 -21.89 3.81 38.82
N LEU A 100 -20.94 4.67 38.46
CA LEU A 100 -20.55 5.82 39.28
C LEU A 100 -21.69 6.83 39.42
N CYS A 101 -22.43 7.12 38.34
CA CYS A 101 -23.59 7.99 38.39
C CYS A 101 -24.70 7.43 39.30
N VAL A 102 -24.97 6.12 39.25
CA VAL A 102 -26.00 5.49 40.09
C VAL A 102 -25.61 5.49 41.57
N VAL A 103 -24.32 5.32 41.89
CA VAL A 103 -23.83 5.36 43.27
C VAL A 103 -23.82 6.79 43.83
N CYS A 104 -23.44 7.79 43.04
CA CYS A 104 -23.43 9.20 43.49
C CYS A 104 -24.84 9.82 43.58
N ALA A 105 -25.84 9.25 42.90
CA ALA A 105 -27.22 9.74 42.92
C ALA A 105 -28.09 9.07 44.01
N ARG A 106 -27.52 8.21 44.84
CA ARG A 106 -28.20 7.45 45.91
C ARG A 106 -27.68 7.87 47.28
#